data_AF-A0A7S3UL47-F1
#
_entry.id   AF-A0A7S3UL47-F1
#
_cell.length_a   1.000
_cell.length_b   1.000
_cell.length_c   1.000
_cell.angle_alpha   90.00
_cell.angle_beta   90.00
_cell.angle_gamma   90.00
#
_symmetry.space_group_name_H-M   'P 1'
#
loop_
_entity.id
_entity.type
_entity.pdbx_description
1 polymer ?
#
loop_
_entity_poly.entity_id
_entity_poly.type
_entity_poly.pdbx_seq_one_letter_code
_entity_poly.pdbx_strand_id
1 'polypeptide(L)'
;PAVDPLDSTSRLMDPSIIDKAHYDCARNTQKVLQDHKSLQDIIAILGMDELSEEDKLVVARARKIQRFLSQPFFVAEIFTGTEGRFVDIPQTIQGFSELLSG
;
A
#
# COMPACT_ATOMS: atom_id res chain seq x y z
N PRO A 1 0.19 -8.93 -6.98
CA PRO A 1 -1.01 -9.80 -7.09
C PRO A 1 -2.28 -8.99 -6.84
N ALA A 2 -3.46 -9.47 -7.25
CA ALA A 2 -4.74 -8.79 -7.03
C ALA A 2 -5.33 -9.11 -5.63
N VAL A 3 -4.55 -8.82 -4.58
CA VAL A 3 -4.97 -8.99 -3.18
C VAL A 3 -5.56 -7.67 -2.70
N ASP A 4 -6.74 -7.70 -2.09
CA ASP A 4 -7.32 -6.51 -1.46
C ASP A 4 -6.64 -6.24 -0.10
N PRO A 5 -5.91 -5.12 0.06
CA PRO A 5 -5.14 -4.84 1.28
C PRO A 5 -6.00 -4.39 2.47
N LEU A 6 -7.26 -4.02 2.27
CA LEU A 6 -8.18 -3.59 3.32
C LEU A 6 -9.06 -4.75 3.80
N ASP A 7 -9.44 -5.66 2.90
CA ASP A 7 -10.25 -6.83 3.25
C ASP A 7 -9.40 -8.02 3.73
N SER A 8 -8.12 -8.07 3.39
CA SER A 8 -7.20 -9.11 3.86
C SER A 8 -6.79 -8.89 5.32
N THR A 9 -7.00 -9.90 6.16
CA THR A 9 -6.68 -9.85 7.59
C THR A 9 -5.86 -11.07 8.04
N SER A 10 -5.12 -10.92 9.14
CA SER A 10 -4.34 -12.00 9.75
C SER A 10 -4.37 -11.87 11.27
N ARG A 11 -4.50 -13.00 11.97
CA ARG A 11 -4.38 -13.07 13.44
C ARG A 11 -2.96 -12.77 13.93
N LEU A 12 -1.96 -12.88 13.05
CA LEU A 12 -0.56 -12.59 13.36
C LEU A 12 -0.26 -11.08 13.33
N MET A 13 -1.20 -10.25 12.87
CA MET A 13 -1.05 -8.79 12.86
C MET A 13 -1.29 -8.23 14.27
N ASP A 14 -0.42 -8.60 15.20
CA ASP A 14 -0.45 -8.27 16.63
C ASP A 14 0.96 -7.84 17.08
N PRO A 15 1.13 -6.68 17.72
CA PRO A 15 2.45 -6.16 18.13
C PRO A 15 3.14 -7.00 19.22
N SER A 16 2.46 -7.99 19.81
CA SER A 16 3.08 -8.98 20.70
C SER A 16 3.71 -10.16 19.95
N ILE A 17 3.35 -10.36 18.67
CA ILE A 17 3.83 -11.45 17.81
C ILE A 17 4.83 -10.94 16.80
N ILE A 18 4.54 -9.81 16.16
CA ILE A 18 5.42 -9.15 15.19
C ILE A 18 6.10 -7.94 15.81
N ASP A 19 7.20 -7.51 15.20
CA ASP A 19 7.90 -6.31 15.61
C ASP A 19 7.01 -5.07 15.48
N LYS A 20 7.22 -4.12 16.39
CA LYS A 20 6.43 -2.88 16.43
C LYS A 20 6.54 -2.09 15.12
N ALA A 21 7.72 -2.07 14.49
CA ALA A 21 7.94 -1.36 13.24
C ALA A 21 7.08 -1.95 12.11
N HIS A 22 7.03 -3.27 11.98
CA HIS A 22 6.12 -3.96 11.06
C HIS A 22 4.66 -3.63 11.35
N TYR A 23 4.23 -3.75 12.62
CA TYR A 23 2.84 -3.48 12.99
C TYR A 23 2.42 -2.04 12.64
N ASP A 24 3.23 -1.06 13.06
CA ASP A 24 2.96 0.36 12.81
C ASP A 24 3.00 0.67 11.30
N CYS A 25 3.96 0.12 10.56
CA CYS A 25 4.05 0.26 9.11
C CYS A 25 2.80 -0.29 8.40
N ALA A 26 2.35 -1.48 8.77
CA ALA A 26 1.15 -2.10 8.20
C ALA A 26 -0.11 -1.27 8.52
N ARG A 27 -0.29 -0.84 9.77
CA ARG A 27 -1.44 -0.02 10.19
C ARG A 27 -1.47 1.34 9.51
N ASN A 28 -0.33 2.00 9.38
CA ASN A 28 -0.24 3.28 8.67
C ASN A 28 -0.52 3.11 7.17
N THR A 29 -0.04 2.04 6.56
CA THR A 29 -0.35 1.70 5.16
C THR A 29 -1.85 1.51 4.96
N GLN A 30 -2.51 0.74 5.83
CA GLN A 30 -3.95 0.54 5.81
C GLN A 30 -4.71 1.86 5.96
N LYS A 31 -4.28 2.72 6.90
CA LYS A 31 -4.90 4.03 7.12
C LYS A 31 -4.88 4.89 5.85
N VAL A 32 -3.72 5.05 5.21
CA VAL A 32 -3.60 5.85 3.98
C VAL A 32 -4.48 5.30 2.85
N LEU A 33 -4.58 3.97 2.72
CA LEU A 33 -5.46 3.34 1.73
C LEU A 33 -6.94 3.55 2.04
N GLN A 34 -7.33 3.52 3.32
CA GLN A 34 -8.70 3.76 3.75
C GLN A 34 -9.11 5.23 3.56
N ASP A 35 -8.21 6.17 3.88
CA ASP A 35 -8.41 7.60 3.66
C ASP A 35 -8.59 7.87 2.16
N HIS A 36 -7.74 7.26 1.31
CA HIS A 36 -7.89 7.35 -0.13
C HIS A 36 -9.22 6.78 -0.64
N LYS A 37 -9.65 5.61 -0.12
CA LYS A 37 -10.95 5.00 -0.50
C LYS A 37 -12.12 5.93 -0.17
N SER A 38 -12.07 6.62 0.96
CA SER A 38 -13.10 7.59 1.36
C SER A 38 -13.14 8.81 0.45
N LEU A 39 -11.98 9.22 -0.10
CA LEU A 39 -11.87 10.32 -1.06
C LEU A 39 -12.28 9.92 -2.49
N GLN A 40 -12.35 8.63 -2.84
CA GLN A 40 -12.64 8.19 -4.21
C GLN A 40 -14.03 8.62 -4.69
N ASP A 41 -15.05 8.55 -3.83
CA ASP A 41 -16.41 8.98 -4.20
C ASP A 41 -16.48 10.48 -4.47
N ILE A 42 -15.76 11.27 -3.65
CA ILE A 42 -15.64 12.73 -3.84
C ILE A 42 -14.94 13.02 -5.17
N ILE A 43 -13.82 12.35 -5.46
CA ILE A 43 -13.07 12.51 -6.72
C ILE A 43 -13.93 12.13 -7.92
N ALA A 44 -14.76 11.09 -7.81
CA ALA A 44 -15.62 10.63 -8.91
C ALA A 44 -16.74 11.62 -9.25
N ILE A 45 -17.23 12.38 -8.25
CA ILE A 45 -18.33 13.33 -8.42
C ILE A 45 -17.81 14.74 -8.77
N LEU A 46 -16.82 15.23 -8.00
CA LEU A 46 -16.35 16.62 -8.04
C LEU A 46 -15.05 16.80 -8.83
N GLY A 47 -14.23 15.76 -8.94
CA GLY A 47 -12.89 15.82 -9.53
C GLY A 47 -11.77 16.04 -8.50
N MET A 48 -10.53 15.86 -8.95
CA MET A 48 -9.34 15.97 -8.08
C MET A 48 -9.02 17.40 -7.64
N ASP A 49 -9.46 18.41 -8.41
CA ASP A 49 -9.10 19.81 -8.17
C ASP A 49 -9.79 20.41 -6.94
N GLU A 50 -10.93 19.83 -6.55
CA GLU A 50 -11.76 20.24 -5.40
C GLU A 50 -11.24 19.70 -4.06
N LEU A 51 -10.22 18.85 -4.07
CA LEU A 51 -9.59 18.34 -2.86
C LEU A 51 -8.66 19.39 -2.24
N SER A 52 -8.51 19.34 -0.92
CA SER A 52 -7.46 20.10 -0.23
C SER A 52 -6.08 19.63 -0.68
N GLU A 53 -5.05 20.47 -0.54
CA GLU A 53 -3.67 20.07 -0.89
C GLU A 53 -3.19 18.88 -0.03
N GLU A 54 -3.64 18.78 1.22
CA GLU A 54 -3.36 17.64 2.08
C GLU A 54 -4.00 16.34 1.55
N ASP A 55 -5.27 16.40 1.13
CA ASP A 55 -5.96 15.25 0.54
C ASP A 55 -5.34 14.82 -0.79
N LYS A 56 -4.90 15.78 -1.61
CA LYS A 56 -4.15 15.49 -2.84
C LYS A 56 -2.85 14.74 -2.54
N LEU A 57 -2.14 15.10 -1.48
CA LEU A 57 -0.95 14.38 -1.02
C LEU A 57 -1.29 12.96 -0.55
N VAL A 58 -2.37 12.78 0.22
CA VAL A 58 -2.86 11.45 0.65
C VAL A 58 -3.17 10.58 -0.57
N VAL A 59 -3.91 11.10 -1.55
CA VAL A 59 -4.25 10.38 -2.79
C VAL A 59 -2.98 10.01 -3.58
N ALA A 60 -2.03 10.94 -3.71
CA ALA A 60 -0.77 10.68 -4.40
C ALA A 60 0.02 9.57 -3.72
N ARG A 61 0.12 9.59 -2.38
CA ARG A 61 0.80 8.56 -1.59
C ARG A 61 0.08 7.22 -1.67
N ALA A 62 -1.24 7.18 -1.52
CA ALA A 62 -2.03 5.97 -1.63
C ALA A 62 -1.89 5.30 -3.01
N ARG A 63 -1.90 6.08 -4.10
CA ARG A 63 -1.65 5.56 -5.45
C ARG A 63 -0.25 4.92 -5.59
N LYS A 64 0.77 5.50 -4.95
CA LYS A 64 2.12 4.91 -4.90
C LYS A 64 2.11 3.60 -4.10
N ILE A 65 1.47 3.56 -2.93
CA ILE A 65 1.29 2.34 -2.10
C ILE A 65 0.64 1.22 -2.92
N GLN A 66 -0.49 1.51 -3.57
CA GLN A 66 -1.23 0.51 -4.35
C GLN A 66 -0.38 -0.11 -5.46
N ARG A 67 0.44 0.70 -6.13
CA ARG A 67 1.38 0.20 -7.14
C ARG A 67 2.53 -0.58 -6.51
N PHE A 68 3.01 -0.16 -5.34
CA PHE A 68 4.12 -0.80 -4.64
C PHE A 68 3.75 -2.17 -4.06
N LEU A 69 2.46 -2.43 -3.81
CA LEU A 69 1.94 -3.76 -3.47
C LEU A 69 1.97 -4.75 -4.66
N SER A 70 2.22 -4.27 -5.88
CA SER A 70 2.40 -5.15 -7.03
C SER A 70 3.82 -5.72 -7.07
N GLN A 71 3.93 -6.98 -7.50
CA GLN A 71 5.20 -7.69 -7.53
C GLN A 71 5.22 -8.64 -8.74
N PRO A 72 6.29 -8.67 -9.54
CA PRO A 72 6.47 -9.67 -10.58
C PRO A 72 6.77 -11.03 -9.94
N PHE A 73 6.09 -12.07 -10.43
CA PHE A 73 6.25 -13.43 -9.92
C PHE A 73 7.12 -14.27 -10.86
N PHE A 74 7.97 -15.11 -10.29
CA PHE A 74 8.83 -16.05 -11.05
C PHE A 74 8.01 -16.93 -12.01
N VAL A 75 6.84 -17.40 -11.58
CA VAL A 75 5.93 -18.21 -12.41
C VAL A 75 5.31 -17.44 -13.58
N ALA A 76 5.30 -16.11 -13.52
CA ALA A 76 4.71 -15.23 -14.54
C ALA A 76 5.75 -14.70 -15.54
N GLU A 77 7.05 -14.96 -15.33
CA GLU A 77 8.13 -14.48 -16.19
C GLU A 77 7.94 -14.91 -17.66
N ILE A 78 7.53 -16.16 -17.86
CA ILE A 78 7.33 -16.77 -19.19
C ILE A 78 6.27 -16.00 -20.01
N PHE A 79 5.29 -15.40 -19.34
CA PHE A 79 4.17 -14.70 -19.98
C PHE A 79 4.39 -13.19 -20.06
N THR A 80 5.10 -12.60 -19.10
CA THR A 80 5.23 -11.14 -18.94
C THR A 80 6.56 -10.59 -19.42
N GLY A 81 7.59 -11.44 -19.57
CA GLY A 81 8.96 -11.01 -19.88
C GLY A 81 9.63 -10.20 -18.77
N THR A 82 8.98 -10.04 -17.61
CA THR A 82 9.55 -9.34 -16.44
C THR A 82 10.10 -10.35 -15.46
N GLU A 83 11.37 -10.22 -15.09
CA GLU A 83 11.99 -11.05 -14.06
C GLU A 83 11.25 -10.93 -12.72
N GLY A 84 10.92 -12.08 -12.16
CA GLY A 84 10.33 -12.24 -10.85
C GLY A 84 11.28 -11.76 -9.77
N ARG A 85 10.71 -11.25 -8.69
CA ARG A 85 11.49 -10.78 -7.55
C ARG A 85 11.03 -11.45 -6.28
N PHE A 86 11.98 -11.80 -5.43
CA PHE A 86 11.74 -12.12 -4.03
C PHE A 86 12.10 -10.90 -3.21
N VAL A 87 11.25 -10.52 -2.26
CA VAL A 87 11.47 -9.35 -1.39
C VAL A 87 11.42 -9.84 0.05
N ASP A 88 12.49 -9.59 0.79
CA ASP A 88 12.56 -9.99 2.19
C ASP A 88 11.64 -9.12 3.07
N ILE A 89 11.24 -9.65 4.23
CA ILE A 89 10.38 -8.91 5.18
C ILE A 89 11.01 -7.57 5.60
N PRO A 90 12.30 -7.47 5.98
CA PRO A 90 12.90 -6.19 6.39
C PRO A 90 12.90 -5.16 5.25
N GLN A 91 13.15 -5.60 4.01
CA GLN A 91 13.11 -4.74 2.83
C GLN A 91 11.69 -4.23 2.55
N THR A 92 10.69 -5.08 2.76
CA THR A 92 9.28 -4.70 2.64
C THR A 92 8.93 -3.61 3.65
N ILE A 93 9.23 -3.83 4.93
CA ILE A 93 8.94 -2.86 6.00
C ILE A 93 9.66 -1.53 5.73
N GLN A 94 10.93 -1.58 5.34
CA GLN A 94 11.71 -0.38 5.01
C GLN A 94 11.08 0.38 3.83
N GLY A 95 10.80 -0.29 2.71
CA GLY A 95 10.26 0.35 1.52
C GLY A 95 8.89 0.99 1.75
N PHE A 96 8.00 0.32 2.49
CA PHE A 96 6.71 0.92 2.87
C PHE A 96 6.88 2.07 3.86
N SER A 97 7.82 1.98 4.80
CA SER A 97 8.10 3.06 5.77
C SER A 97 8.60 4.32 5.07
N GLU A 98 9.54 4.19 4.12
CA GLU A 98 10.05 5.31 3.33
C GLU A 98 8.92 5.99 2.53
N LEU A 99 8.06 5.19 1.91
CA LEU A 99 6.92 5.68 1.13
C LEU A 99 5.87 6.38 2.01
N LEU A 100 5.67 5.90 3.25
CA LEU A 100 4.81 6.53 4.25
C LEU A 100 5.39 7.84 4.77
N SER A 101 6.72 7.95 4.97
CA SER A 101 7.35 9.19 5.42
C SER A 101 7.30 10.30 4.38
N GLY A 102 7.20 9.96 3.08
CA GLY A 102 7.12 10.92 1.98
C GLY A 102 8.48 11.24 1.40
#